data_AF-A0A168RQ16-F1
#
_entry.id   AF-A0A168RQ16-F1
#
_cell.length_a   1.000
_cell.length_b   1.000
_cell.length_c   1.000
_cell.angle_alpha   90.00
_cell.angle_beta   90.00
_cell.angle_gamma   90.00
#
_symmetry.space_group_name_H-M   'P 1'
#
loop_
_entity.id
_entity.type
_entity.pdbx_description
1 polymer ?
#
loop_
_entity_poly.entity_id
_entity_poly.type
_entity_poly.pdbx_seq_one_letter_code
_entity_poly.pdbx_strand_id
1 'polypeptide(L)'
;MQATHSVRHCPLYHHVSTLTLDSSSRIVTHASTSLIQLLDQQDPTGTRWPSKQDQQLCFTTLVTLNGQKRQKRLLTCEHPDDDATTTTILCTDIAALDQLHHALFNLDAFTTTTLPTAILRMNPYGVIQSAFGGYFTSFVGHPLMRFIHNDDIPLLCNKLRQVTRYQEDSDDDDDDDNDNEFTSISFDLRCDFSSLFDDDDNDNDDNNNKYAAESLPEKDTFLITDTMDPHYALYHFTTVVTSTQDIVCIMRPSSISCSGLFSSTSQSRPSVSRQCTPKSTVTTLYRLSCLLRTSCYKLKHILEKLQQALWDAAEQGLMILAHYLALIMVLVLQYYRLARHPSFWLETSELALRCLVAETKTRSELVRVFSWLEWSGLPSRRFFSTALDHGSEWLISSMQPSF
;
A
#
# COMPACT_ATOMS: atom_id res chain seq x y z
N MET A 1 26.70 18.55 13.25
CA MET A 1 27.11 17.93 11.97
C MET A 1 26.37 16.60 11.80
N GLN A 2 26.13 16.14 10.57
CA GLN A 2 25.26 14.98 10.29
C GLN A 2 25.99 13.67 10.58
N ALA A 3 25.42 12.74 11.35
CA ALA A 3 26.04 11.42 11.44
C ALA A 3 25.95 10.67 10.12
N THR A 4 27.13 10.40 9.60
CA THR A 4 27.36 9.71 8.35
C THR A 4 27.62 8.26 8.68
N HIS A 5 26.58 7.42 8.64
CA HIS A 5 26.86 6.01 8.42
C HIS A 5 27.60 5.89 7.08
N SER A 6 28.61 5.03 7.01
CA SER A 6 29.36 4.90 5.77
C SER A 6 28.44 4.43 4.64
N VAL A 7 28.75 4.83 3.41
CA VAL A 7 27.97 4.50 2.20
C VAL A 7 27.64 2.99 2.15
N ARG A 8 28.58 2.14 2.57
CA ARG A 8 28.46 0.67 2.58
C ARG A 8 27.42 0.12 3.56
N HIS A 9 27.09 0.86 4.61
CA HIS A 9 26.10 0.47 5.62
C HIS A 9 24.76 1.16 5.41
N CYS A 10 24.60 1.93 4.32
CA CYS A 10 23.33 2.57 4.05
C CYS A 10 22.28 1.52 3.70
N PRO A 11 21.08 1.55 4.32
CA PRO A 11 19.99 0.66 3.94
C PRO A 11 19.57 0.82 2.47
N LEU A 12 19.90 1.95 1.84
CA LEU A 12 19.66 2.21 0.42
C LEU A 12 20.82 1.75 -0.50
N TYR A 13 21.96 1.32 0.06
CA TYR A 13 23.17 0.99 -0.70
C TYR A 13 22.95 -0.09 -1.76
N HIS A 14 22.04 -1.04 -1.50
CA HIS A 14 21.74 -2.13 -2.41
C HIS A 14 20.73 -1.77 -3.53
N HIS A 15 20.13 -0.57 -3.49
CA HIS A 15 19.05 -0.14 -4.39
C HIS A 15 19.46 1.12 -5.16
N VAL A 16 20.44 0.88 -6.04
CA VAL A 16 21.55 1.77 -6.35
C VAL A 16 21.20 2.88 -7.35
N SER A 17 20.29 3.80 -7.05
CA SER A 17 20.29 5.11 -7.72
C SER A 17 21.17 6.06 -6.92
N THR A 18 22.29 6.47 -7.49
CA THR A 18 23.28 7.31 -6.81
C THR A 18 23.56 8.58 -7.58
N LEU A 19 23.92 9.60 -6.83
CA LEU A 19 24.18 10.95 -7.30
C LEU A 19 25.41 11.44 -6.54
N THR A 20 26.37 12.06 -7.22
CA THR A 20 27.48 12.73 -6.57
C THR A 20 27.32 14.23 -6.78
N LEU A 21 27.45 14.97 -5.69
CA LEU A 21 27.41 16.41 -5.65
C LEU A 21 28.79 16.96 -5.37
N ASP A 22 29.10 18.13 -5.93
CA ASP A 22 30.12 19.00 -5.34
C ASP A 22 29.60 19.55 -4.01
N SER A 23 30.33 19.32 -2.91
CA SER A 23 29.88 19.66 -1.56
C SER A 23 29.64 21.16 -1.38
N SER A 24 30.39 22.01 -2.10
CA SER A 24 30.32 23.47 -1.94
C SER A 24 29.14 24.10 -2.70
N SER A 25 28.97 23.73 -3.97
CA SER A 25 27.95 24.30 -4.86
C SER A 25 26.64 23.51 -4.85
N ARG A 26 26.67 22.27 -4.34
CA ARG A 26 25.62 21.26 -4.47
C ARG A 26 25.19 21.03 -5.91
N ILE A 27 26.10 21.25 -6.87
CA ILE A 27 25.89 20.92 -8.27
C ILE A 27 26.13 19.43 -8.45
N VAL A 28 25.24 18.76 -9.16
CA VAL A 28 25.38 17.35 -9.52
C VAL A 28 26.55 17.19 -10.47
N THR A 29 27.59 16.49 -10.04
CA THR A 29 28.78 16.19 -10.84
C THR A 29 28.68 14.82 -11.52
N HIS A 30 27.94 13.90 -10.91
CA HIS A 30 27.72 12.56 -11.45
C HIS A 30 26.33 12.04 -11.07
N ALA A 31 25.71 11.30 -11.98
CA ALA A 31 24.49 10.57 -11.74
C ALA A 31 24.62 9.14 -12.28
N SER A 32 24.21 8.15 -11.49
CA SER A 32 24.23 6.76 -11.93
C SER A 32 23.23 6.54 -13.07
N THR A 33 23.49 5.54 -13.91
CA THR A 33 22.59 5.17 -15.01
C THR A 33 21.18 4.79 -14.52
N SER A 34 21.09 4.12 -13.39
CA SER A 34 19.84 3.81 -12.68
C SER A 34 19.08 5.06 -12.22
N LEU A 35 19.77 6.09 -11.76
CA LEU A 35 19.13 7.37 -11.43
C LEU A 35 18.61 8.06 -12.69
N ILE A 36 19.42 8.11 -13.76
CA ILE A 36 19.00 8.71 -15.03
C ILE A 36 17.76 7.99 -15.58
N GLN A 37 17.71 6.66 -15.50
CA GLN A 37 16.53 5.86 -15.85
C GLN A 37 15.32 6.21 -14.97
N LEU A 38 15.55 6.35 -13.66
CA LEU A 38 14.53 6.77 -12.71
C LEU A 38 14.03 8.18 -13.02
N LEU A 39 14.84 9.07 -13.59
CA LEU A 39 14.45 10.40 -14.05
C LEU A 39 13.94 10.44 -15.49
N ASP A 40 13.45 9.31 -16.01
CA ASP A 40 12.89 9.20 -17.36
C ASP A 40 13.89 9.66 -18.44
N GLN A 41 15.16 9.24 -18.29
CA GLN A 41 16.30 9.55 -19.15
C GLN A 41 16.78 11.02 -19.09
N GLN A 42 16.34 11.78 -18.09
CA GLN A 42 16.89 13.12 -17.83
C GLN A 42 18.16 13.00 -16.99
N ASP A 43 19.29 13.46 -17.54
CA ASP A 43 20.56 13.54 -16.81
C ASP A 43 20.54 14.79 -15.88
N PRO A 44 20.60 14.63 -14.55
CA PRO A 44 20.59 15.76 -13.63
C PRO A 44 21.96 16.44 -13.50
N THR A 45 23.00 15.95 -14.18
CA THR A 45 24.35 16.52 -14.11
C THR A 45 24.35 18.02 -14.48
N GLY A 46 25.02 18.84 -13.69
CA GLY A 46 25.06 20.30 -13.82
C GLY A 46 23.89 21.03 -13.17
N THR A 47 22.85 20.33 -12.70
CA THR A 47 21.76 20.95 -11.93
C THR A 47 22.14 21.11 -10.46
N ARG A 48 21.51 22.07 -9.77
CA ARG A 48 21.68 22.26 -8.33
C ARG A 48 20.71 21.37 -7.56
N TRP A 49 21.23 20.53 -6.68
CA TRP A 49 20.40 19.68 -5.81
C TRP A 49 19.90 20.47 -4.59
N PRO A 50 18.62 20.34 -4.21
CA PRO A 50 18.06 21.06 -3.06
C PRO A 50 18.78 20.67 -1.77
N SER A 51 19.02 21.65 -0.90
CA SER A 51 19.62 21.37 0.41
C SER A 51 18.64 20.60 1.30
N LYS A 52 19.13 19.96 2.37
CA LYS A 52 18.23 19.31 3.36
C LYS A 52 17.26 20.29 4.02
N GLN A 53 17.61 21.57 4.10
CA GLN A 53 16.71 22.61 4.65
C GLN A 53 15.56 22.91 3.67
N ASP A 54 15.81 22.82 2.36
CA ASP A 54 14.79 22.99 1.32
C ASP A 54 13.91 21.73 1.18
N GLN A 55 14.45 20.57 1.53
CA GLN A 55 13.74 19.31 1.60
C GLN A 55 12.92 19.28 2.90
N GLN A 56 11.66 19.73 2.85
CA GLN A 56 10.76 19.74 4.01
C GLN A 56 10.50 18.34 4.62
N LEU A 57 10.98 17.26 3.99
CA LEU A 57 10.89 15.87 4.45
C LEU A 57 12.17 15.12 4.02
N CYS A 58 12.42 13.90 4.51
CA CYS A 58 13.41 12.96 3.92
C CYS A 58 13.08 12.53 2.47
N PHE A 59 12.15 13.23 1.84
CA PHE A 59 11.66 13.00 0.51
C PHE A 59 11.97 14.21 -0.37
N THR A 60 12.74 13.97 -1.43
CA THR A 60 12.90 14.95 -2.50
C THR A 60 11.82 14.68 -3.53
N THR A 61 10.92 15.65 -3.74
CA THR A 61 9.95 15.57 -4.83
C THR A 61 10.60 16.14 -6.07
N LEU A 62 10.84 15.28 -7.06
CA LEU A 62 11.34 15.72 -8.35
C LEU A 62 10.16 15.96 -9.29
N VAL A 63 10.15 17.17 -9.86
CA VAL A 63 9.21 17.55 -10.91
C VAL A 63 9.96 17.45 -12.23
N THR A 64 9.49 16.56 -13.11
CA THR A 64 10.06 16.43 -14.45
C THR A 64 9.85 17.72 -15.25
N LEU A 65 10.91 18.18 -15.92
CA LEU A 65 10.92 19.44 -16.70
C LEU A 65 9.87 19.49 -17.81
N ASN A 66 9.39 18.32 -18.26
CA ASN A 66 8.45 18.20 -19.39
C ASN A 66 6.98 18.43 -19.00
N GLY A 67 6.68 18.91 -17.78
CA GLY A 67 5.34 19.37 -17.39
C GLY A 67 4.25 18.28 -17.30
N GLN A 68 4.57 17.02 -17.63
CA GLN A 68 3.64 15.90 -17.50
C GLN A 68 3.71 15.27 -16.11
N LYS A 69 2.92 15.82 -15.18
CA LYS A 69 2.16 15.22 -14.04
C LYS A 69 2.75 14.08 -13.18
N ARG A 70 3.97 13.58 -13.37
CA ARG A 70 4.56 12.56 -12.50
C ARG A 70 5.57 13.20 -11.56
N GLN A 71 5.08 13.57 -10.37
CA GLN A 71 5.92 13.85 -9.23
C GLN A 71 6.49 12.52 -8.73
N LYS A 72 7.81 12.33 -8.84
CA LYS A 72 8.48 11.19 -8.22
C LYS A 72 8.96 11.60 -6.83
N ARG A 73 8.65 10.79 -5.83
CA ARG A 73 9.08 11.01 -4.44
C ARG A 73 10.26 10.11 -4.17
N LEU A 74 11.43 10.71 -4.01
CA LEU A 74 12.67 10.00 -3.72
C LEU A 74 12.92 9.99 -2.23
N LEU A 75 13.11 8.82 -1.63
CA LEU A 75 13.79 8.70 -0.34
C LEU A 75 15.28 8.91 -0.59
N THR A 76 15.92 9.82 0.14
CA THR A 76 17.34 10.15 -0.07
C THR A 76 18.16 9.99 1.21
N CYS A 77 19.43 9.63 1.06
CA CYS A 77 20.42 9.57 2.11
C CYS A 77 21.74 10.18 1.61
N GLU A 78 22.28 11.16 2.33
CA GLU A 78 23.48 11.90 1.91
C GLU A 78 24.70 11.40 2.69
N HIS A 79 25.80 11.16 1.98
CA HIS A 79 27.07 10.68 2.50
C HIS A 79 28.20 11.56 1.97
N PRO A 80 28.79 12.45 2.78
CA PRO A 80 30.01 13.14 2.38
C PRO A 80 31.12 12.10 2.16
N ASP A 81 31.93 12.35 1.14
CA ASP A 81 33.12 11.56 0.86
C ASP A 81 34.24 11.95 1.83
N ASP A 82 35.20 11.06 2.05
CA ASP A 82 36.32 11.27 2.98
C ASP A 82 37.17 12.49 2.58
N ASP A 83 37.21 12.81 1.28
CA ASP A 83 37.92 13.96 0.71
C ASP A 83 37.15 15.30 0.88
N ALA A 84 35.95 15.29 1.48
CA ALA A 84 35.05 16.43 1.75
C ALA A 84 34.61 17.28 0.54
N THR A 85 35.23 17.11 -0.63
CA THR A 85 34.91 17.85 -1.87
C THR A 85 33.63 17.37 -2.51
N THR A 86 33.24 16.12 -2.28
CA THR A 86 32.07 15.49 -2.88
C THR A 86 31.13 14.94 -1.81
N THR A 87 29.84 14.90 -2.16
CA THR A 87 28.81 14.26 -1.34
C THR A 87 28.03 13.29 -2.22
N THR A 88 28.02 12.02 -1.85
CA THR A 88 27.23 10.98 -2.53
C THR A 88 25.84 10.91 -1.91
N ILE A 89 24.81 11.12 -2.72
CA ILE A 89 23.42 10.89 -2.35
C ILE A 89 22.97 9.55 -2.91
N LEU A 90 22.57 8.66 -2.00
CA LEU A 90 21.83 7.46 -2.33
C LEU A 90 20.35 7.80 -2.36
N CYS A 91 19.66 7.41 -3.42
CA CYS A 91 18.25 7.70 -3.57
C CYS A 91 17.49 6.47 -4.07
N THR A 92 16.22 6.41 -3.71
CA THR A 92 15.31 5.36 -4.19
C THR A 92 13.93 5.97 -4.35
N ASP A 93 13.32 5.72 -5.50
CA ASP A 93 11.91 6.06 -5.71
C ASP A 93 11.07 5.16 -4.81
N ILE A 94 10.19 5.77 -4.01
CA ILE A 94 9.30 5.02 -3.12
C ILE A 94 8.45 4.03 -3.92
N ALA A 95 8.00 4.42 -5.13
CA ALA A 95 7.26 3.52 -6.01
C ALA A 95 8.15 2.38 -6.54
N ALA A 96 9.44 2.64 -6.74
CA ALA A 96 10.41 1.61 -7.12
C ALA A 96 10.77 0.69 -5.94
N LEU A 97 10.81 1.19 -4.70
CA LEU A 97 10.97 0.39 -3.49
C LEU A 97 9.81 -0.61 -3.35
N ASP A 98 8.60 -0.17 -3.67
CA ASP A 98 7.39 -1.01 -3.69
C ASP A 98 7.46 -2.08 -4.80
N GLN A 99 7.87 -1.69 -6.01
CA GLN A 99 8.10 -2.63 -7.12
C GLN A 99 9.25 -3.61 -6.86
N LEU A 100 10.31 -3.16 -6.19
CA LEU A 100 11.47 -3.98 -5.84
C LEU A 100 11.14 -4.93 -4.71
N HIS A 101 10.34 -4.50 -3.74
CA HIS A 101 9.72 -5.41 -2.79
C HIS A 101 8.90 -6.48 -3.53
N HIS A 102 8.07 -6.11 -4.52
CA HIS A 102 7.37 -7.09 -5.36
C HIS A 102 8.33 -8.03 -6.12
N ALA A 103 9.47 -7.53 -6.60
CA ALA A 103 10.48 -8.34 -7.30
C ALA A 103 11.21 -9.30 -6.34
N LEU A 104 11.64 -8.83 -5.17
CA LEU A 104 12.26 -9.66 -4.13
C LEU A 104 11.28 -10.71 -3.61
N PHE A 105 10.02 -10.33 -3.41
CA PHE A 105 8.95 -11.26 -3.02
C PHE A 105 8.72 -12.34 -4.09
N ASN A 106 8.83 -12.00 -5.38
CA ASN A 106 8.72 -12.97 -6.47
C ASN A 106 9.94 -13.91 -6.57
N LEU A 107 11.12 -13.47 -6.13
CA LEU A 107 12.32 -14.31 -6.06
C LEU A 107 12.28 -15.27 -4.86
N ASP A 108 11.87 -14.80 -3.69
CA ASP A 108 11.74 -15.63 -2.48
C ASP A 108 10.48 -16.52 -2.48
N ALA A 109 9.48 -16.22 -3.30
CA ALA A 109 8.28 -17.07 -3.46
C ALA A 109 8.58 -18.51 -3.90
N PHE A 110 9.77 -18.77 -4.46
CA PHE A 110 10.17 -20.12 -4.87
C PHE A 110 11.00 -20.89 -3.83
N THR A 111 11.54 -20.21 -2.82
CA THR A 111 12.43 -20.83 -1.84
C THR A 111 12.12 -20.35 -0.44
N THR A 112 11.31 -21.17 0.24
CA THR A 112 11.22 -21.32 1.70
C THR A 112 10.23 -20.42 2.46
N THR A 113 9.72 -21.04 3.53
CA THR A 113 8.79 -20.63 4.60
C THR A 113 9.14 -19.34 5.35
N THR A 114 10.02 -18.50 4.84
CA THR A 114 10.48 -17.31 5.56
C THR A 114 9.41 -16.24 5.49
N LEU A 115 9.03 -15.74 6.66
CA LEU A 115 8.14 -14.60 6.81
C LEU A 115 8.67 -13.39 6.01
N PRO A 116 7.81 -12.51 5.48
CA PRO A 116 8.28 -11.38 4.69
C PRO A 116 8.96 -10.31 5.55
N THR A 117 10.01 -9.70 5.01
CA THR A 117 10.58 -8.45 5.54
C THR A 117 9.64 -7.29 5.21
N ALA A 118 9.45 -6.37 6.16
CA ALA A 118 8.67 -5.15 6.00
C ALA A 118 9.50 -3.91 6.30
N ILE A 119 9.18 -2.80 5.64
CA ILE A 119 9.65 -1.47 6.01
C ILE A 119 8.43 -0.67 6.41
N LEU A 120 8.40 -0.22 7.66
CA LEU A 120 7.31 0.55 8.24
C LEU A 120 7.80 1.97 8.44
N ARG A 121 6.97 2.96 8.08
CA ARG A 121 7.13 4.34 8.53
C ARG A 121 6.05 4.62 9.54
N MET A 122 6.45 5.09 10.70
CA MET A 122 5.56 5.40 11.81
C MET A 122 5.73 6.86 12.22
N ASN A 123 4.68 7.43 12.79
CA ASN A 123 4.81 8.72 13.47
C ASN A 123 5.52 8.53 14.84
N PRO A 124 5.84 9.62 15.57
CA PRO A 124 6.45 9.54 16.90
C PRO A 124 5.65 8.70 17.92
N TYR A 125 4.35 8.55 17.70
CA TYR A 125 3.44 7.77 18.55
C TYR A 125 3.40 6.27 18.18
N GLY A 126 4.20 5.82 17.20
CA GLY A 126 4.25 4.43 16.76
C GLY A 126 3.06 4.01 15.88
N VAL A 127 2.28 4.95 15.34
CA VAL A 127 1.20 4.68 14.37
C VAL A 127 1.81 4.53 12.98
N ILE A 128 1.52 3.42 12.32
CA ILE A 128 2.05 3.09 10.99
C ILE A 128 1.37 3.98 9.94
N GLN A 129 2.13 4.90 9.36
CA GLN A 129 1.68 5.80 8.29
C GLN A 129 1.80 5.16 6.91
N SER A 130 2.81 4.32 6.72
CA SER A 130 3.00 3.54 5.50
C SER A 130 3.74 2.26 5.80
N ALA A 131 3.38 1.18 5.10
CA ALA A 131 4.04 -0.11 5.20
C ALA A 131 4.40 -0.60 3.80
N PHE A 132 5.65 -1.01 3.64
CA PHE A 132 6.19 -1.58 2.42
C PHE A 132 6.52 -3.04 2.71
N GLY A 133 5.79 -3.95 2.07
CA GLY A 133 5.87 -5.37 2.38
C GLY A 133 4.52 -6.05 2.16
N GLY A 134 4.49 -7.23 1.51
CA GLY A 134 3.33 -7.71 0.75
C GLY A 134 1.98 -7.76 1.49
N TYR A 135 1.97 -8.08 2.78
CA TYR A 135 0.74 -8.21 3.59
C TYR A 135 0.58 -7.11 4.64
N PHE A 136 1.48 -6.13 4.67
CA PHE A 136 1.55 -5.14 5.74
C PHE A 136 0.73 -3.88 5.47
N THR A 137 0.08 -3.78 4.30
CA THR A 137 -0.78 -2.63 3.98
C THR A 137 -1.98 -2.50 4.93
N SER A 138 -2.48 -3.62 5.47
CA SER A 138 -3.52 -3.63 6.51
C SER A 138 -3.06 -3.05 7.84
N PHE A 139 -1.75 -2.81 8.03
CA PHE A 139 -1.21 -2.26 9.27
C PHE A 139 -1.29 -0.73 9.28
N VAL A 140 -1.45 -0.12 8.09
CA VAL A 140 -1.50 1.33 7.94
C VAL A 140 -2.70 1.90 8.68
N GLY A 141 -2.46 2.91 9.50
CA GLY A 141 -3.45 3.52 10.39
C GLY A 141 -3.52 2.89 11.78
N HIS A 142 -2.86 1.75 12.02
CA HIS A 142 -2.82 1.10 13.32
C HIS A 142 -1.51 1.36 14.07
N PRO A 143 -1.54 1.40 15.42
CA PRO A 143 -0.32 1.44 16.22
C PRO A 143 0.43 0.11 16.12
N LEU A 144 1.76 0.16 15.97
CA LEU A 144 2.61 -1.04 15.88
C LEU A 144 2.39 -1.99 17.07
N MET A 145 2.14 -1.44 18.26
CA MET A 145 1.88 -2.21 19.49
C MET A 145 0.72 -3.21 19.36
N ARG A 146 -0.25 -2.99 18.45
CA ARG A 146 -1.36 -3.92 18.21
C ARG A 146 -0.88 -5.29 17.71
N PHE A 147 0.30 -5.34 17.09
CA PHE A 147 0.83 -6.54 16.46
C PHE A 147 2.00 -7.16 17.23
N ILE A 148 2.33 -6.62 18.41
CA ILE A 148 3.43 -7.08 19.26
C ILE A 148 2.84 -7.86 20.44
N HIS A 149 3.48 -8.96 20.82
CA HIS A 149 3.13 -9.73 22.00
C HIS A 149 3.12 -8.82 23.23
N ASN A 150 2.12 -8.96 24.10
CA ASN A 150 1.89 -8.07 25.24
C ASN A 150 3.13 -7.89 26.14
N ASP A 151 3.84 -8.97 26.46
CA ASP A 151 5.09 -8.94 27.23
C ASP A 151 6.22 -8.12 26.61
N ASP A 152 6.22 -7.96 25.28
CA ASP A 152 7.28 -7.27 24.55
C ASP A 152 6.95 -5.78 24.31
N ILE A 153 5.72 -5.34 24.63
CA ILE A 153 5.29 -3.94 24.54
C ILE A 153 6.17 -3.01 25.39
N PRO A 154 6.51 -3.31 26.67
CA PRO A 154 7.41 -2.46 27.45
C PRO A 154 8.79 -2.31 26.81
N LEU A 155 9.31 -3.36 26.18
CA LEU A 155 10.59 -3.32 25.44
C LEU A 155 10.46 -2.40 24.22
N LEU A 156 9.40 -2.57 23.40
CA LEU A 156 9.12 -1.70 22.27
C LEU A 156 9.04 -0.23 22.70
N CYS A 157 8.22 0.09 23.71
CA CYS A 157 8.05 1.46 24.19
C CYS A 157 9.36 2.06 24.70
N ASN A 158 10.15 1.29 25.45
CA ASN A 158 11.47 1.74 25.93
C ASN A 158 12.40 2.02 24.75
N LYS A 159 12.43 1.13 23.75
CA LYS A 159 13.29 1.27 22.58
C LYS A 159 12.86 2.45 21.71
N LEU A 160 11.58 2.60 21.38
CA LEU A 160 11.08 3.77 20.63
C LEU A 160 11.35 5.08 21.37
N ARG A 161 11.17 5.10 22.70
CA ARG A 161 11.49 6.27 23.54
C ARG A 161 12.98 6.59 23.54
N GLN A 162 13.85 5.58 23.51
CA GLN A 162 15.29 5.80 23.32
C GLN A 162 15.53 6.45 21.97
N VAL A 163 14.91 5.99 20.88
CA VAL A 163 15.11 6.62 19.56
C VAL A 163 14.63 8.08 19.53
N THR A 164 13.54 8.42 20.22
CA THR A 164 12.97 9.78 20.17
C THR A 164 13.59 10.78 21.16
N ARG A 165 14.09 10.34 22.32
CA ARG A 165 14.62 11.23 23.36
C ARG A 165 15.98 11.84 23.06
N TYR A 166 16.81 11.20 22.25
CA TYR A 166 18.12 11.77 21.89
C TYR A 166 18.03 13.12 21.15
N GLN A 167 16.82 13.56 20.79
CA GLN A 167 16.59 14.82 20.09
C GLN A 167 16.08 15.95 20.99
N GLU A 168 15.61 15.70 22.22
CA GLU A 168 15.06 16.75 23.10
C GLU A 168 16.09 17.31 24.09
N ASP A 169 17.13 16.53 24.44
CA ASP A 169 18.10 16.93 25.47
C ASP A 169 19.34 17.66 24.89
N SER A 170 19.35 18.02 23.60
CA SER A 170 20.50 18.66 22.93
C SER A 170 20.47 20.20 22.89
N ASP A 171 19.46 20.84 23.47
CA ASP A 171 19.18 22.27 23.22
C ASP A 171 19.78 23.25 24.26
N ASP A 172 20.48 22.78 25.31
CA ASP A 172 20.88 23.63 26.46
C ASP A 172 22.39 23.77 26.76
N ASP A 173 23.31 23.16 25.99
CA ASP A 173 24.76 23.30 26.22
C ASP A 173 25.49 23.88 24.98
N ASP A 174 25.93 25.14 25.11
CA ASP A 174 26.46 26.02 24.06
C ASP A 174 27.91 25.73 23.59
N ASP A 175 28.55 24.62 23.98
CA ASP A 175 29.97 24.40 23.66
C ASP A 175 30.26 22.99 23.11
N ASP A 176 30.81 22.97 21.89
CA ASP A 176 31.66 21.96 21.25
C ASP A 176 31.07 20.62 20.76
N ASP A 177 31.02 20.50 19.42
CA ASP A 177 31.24 19.27 18.63
C ASP A 177 30.44 17.99 18.95
N ASN A 178 29.21 18.08 19.45
CA ASN A 178 28.37 16.89 19.56
C ASN A 178 27.88 16.44 18.17
N ASP A 179 28.54 15.41 17.64
CA ASP A 179 28.12 14.68 16.44
C ASP A 179 26.70 14.15 16.66
N ASN A 180 25.73 14.61 15.86
CA ASN A 180 24.34 14.13 15.90
C ASN A 180 24.29 12.68 15.41
N GLU A 181 24.76 11.75 16.24
CA GLU A 181 24.75 10.31 16.03
C GLU A 181 23.30 9.85 15.88
N PHE A 182 22.93 9.44 14.67
CA PHE A 182 21.65 8.78 14.46
C PHE A 182 21.65 7.51 15.31
N THR A 183 20.86 7.53 16.39
CA THR A 183 20.62 6.35 17.22
C THR A 183 19.79 5.35 16.45
N SER A 184 20.48 4.48 15.69
CA SER A 184 19.89 3.24 15.19
C SER A 184 19.76 2.28 16.35
N ILE A 185 18.54 1.86 16.66
CA ILE A 185 18.29 0.89 17.72
C ILE A 185 17.71 -0.37 17.09
N SER A 186 18.35 -1.48 17.39
CA SER A 186 17.93 -2.81 16.97
C SER A 186 17.48 -3.66 18.16
N PHE A 187 16.39 -4.39 18.01
CA PHE A 187 15.82 -5.25 19.04
C PHE A 187 14.92 -6.31 18.42
N ASP A 188 14.72 -7.43 19.12
CA ASP A 188 13.83 -8.50 18.69
C ASP A 188 12.51 -8.42 19.44
N LEU A 189 11.39 -8.62 18.74
CA LEU A 189 10.05 -8.71 19.33
C LEU A 189 9.31 -9.93 18.78
N ARG A 190 8.44 -10.51 19.60
CA ARG A 190 7.43 -11.47 19.17
C ARG A 190 6.25 -10.69 18.58
N CYS A 191 5.88 -11.03 17.35
CA CYS A 191 4.76 -10.44 16.65
C CYS A 191 3.63 -11.46 16.47
N ASP A 192 2.39 -11.02 16.68
CA ASP A 192 1.20 -11.75 16.29
C ASP A 192 0.52 -11.02 15.12
N PHE A 193 0.54 -11.68 13.96
CA PHE A 193 -0.15 -11.21 12.77
C PHE A 193 -1.36 -12.09 12.42
N SER A 194 -1.65 -13.11 13.22
CA SER A 194 -2.76 -14.02 12.97
C SER A 194 -4.11 -13.36 13.26
N SER A 195 -4.18 -12.51 14.29
CA SER A 195 -5.39 -11.79 14.68
C SER A 195 -5.96 -10.84 13.60
N LEU A 196 -5.19 -10.48 12.58
CA LEU A 196 -5.64 -9.62 11.48
C LEU A 196 -6.57 -10.33 10.48
N PHE A 197 -6.64 -11.66 10.52
CA PHE A 197 -7.40 -12.45 9.56
C PHE A 197 -8.67 -13.05 10.15
N ASP A 198 -8.90 -12.93 11.46
CA ASP A 198 -9.99 -13.62 12.17
C ASP A 198 -11.23 -12.73 12.42
N ASP A 199 -11.18 -11.43 12.12
CA ASP A 199 -12.24 -10.47 12.49
C ASP A 199 -13.48 -10.48 11.57
N ASP A 200 -13.46 -11.12 10.38
CA ASP A 200 -14.54 -10.96 9.39
C ASP A 200 -15.64 -12.06 9.39
N ASP A 201 -15.46 -13.18 10.09
CA ASP A 201 -16.35 -14.35 9.93
C ASP A 201 -17.38 -14.59 11.06
N ASN A 202 -17.37 -13.85 12.17
CA ASN A 202 -18.09 -14.28 13.38
C ASN A 202 -19.32 -13.45 13.81
N ASP A 203 -19.77 -12.46 13.04
CA ASP A 203 -20.87 -11.57 13.43
C ASP A 203 -22.28 -12.03 12.99
N ASN A 204 -22.46 -13.28 12.50
CA ASN A 204 -23.74 -13.67 11.88
C ASN A 204 -24.39 -14.98 12.34
N ASP A 205 -24.00 -15.57 13.48
CA ASP A 205 -24.70 -16.75 14.02
C ASP A 205 -25.36 -16.47 15.39
N ASP A 206 -26.23 -15.45 15.41
CA ASP A 206 -27.36 -15.40 16.33
C ASP A 206 -28.42 -16.43 15.91
N ASN A 207 -28.13 -17.72 16.11
CA ASN A 207 -29.14 -18.77 16.12
C ASN A 207 -28.79 -19.89 17.12
N ASN A 208 -28.99 -19.55 18.39
CA ASN A 208 -29.94 -20.28 19.24
C ASN A 208 -29.94 -21.83 19.10
N ASN A 209 -28.97 -22.51 19.70
CA ASN A 209 -29.25 -23.84 20.25
C ASN A 209 -28.36 -24.19 21.45
N LYS A 210 -28.96 -23.94 22.61
CA LYS A 210 -28.57 -24.32 23.96
C LYS A 210 -28.91 -25.80 24.20
N TYR A 211 -27.96 -26.73 24.02
CA TYR A 211 -27.99 -28.03 24.70
C TYR A 211 -26.59 -28.55 25.04
N ALA A 212 -26.39 -28.68 26.35
CA ALA A 212 -25.51 -29.56 27.10
C ALA A 212 -24.68 -30.61 26.33
N ALA A 213 -23.36 -30.56 26.52
CA ALA A 213 -22.52 -31.75 26.60
C ALA A 213 -21.24 -31.48 27.42
N GLU A 214 -21.25 -32.04 28.64
CA GLU A 214 -20.14 -32.71 29.34
C GLU A 214 -18.83 -31.97 29.63
N SER A 215 -18.75 -31.51 30.89
CA SER A 215 -17.53 -31.26 31.65
C SER A 215 -16.71 -32.55 31.87
N LEU A 216 -15.46 -32.58 31.38
CA LEU A 216 -14.41 -33.50 31.82
C LEU A 216 -13.54 -32.85 32.91
N PRO A 217 -12.96 -33.64 33.84
CA PRO A 217 -12.49 -33.13 35.12
C PRO A 217 -11.13 -32.45 35.01
N GLU A 218 -11.01 -31.35 35.76
CA GLU A 218 -9.76 -30.71 36.18
C GLU A 218 -8.78 -31.77 36.67
N LYS A 219 -7.64 -31.85 35.99
CA LYS A 219 -6.47 -32.55 36.50
C LYS A 219 -5.35 -31.54 36.65
N ASP A 220 -5.35 -30.89 37.81
CA ASP A 220 -4.25 -30.07 38.33
C ASP A 220 -2.95 -30.85 38.24
N THR A 221 -2.16 -30.53 37.21
CA THR A 221 -0.76 -30.88 37.14
C THR A 221 -0.03 -29.64 36.64
N PHE A 222 0.38 -28.78 37.58
CA PHE A 222 1.31 -27.68 37.36
C PHE A 222 2.65 -28.25 36.88
N LEU A 223 2.79 -28.39 35.56
CA LEU A 223 4.06 -28.45 34.88
C LEU A 223 4.05 -27.31 33.87
N ILE A 224 4.77 -26.24 34.22
CA ILE A 224 5.13 -25.15 33.32
C ILE A 224 6.07 -25.77 32.27
N THR A 225 5.47 -26.33 31.22
CA THR A 225 6.17 -26.50 29.94
C THR A 225 5.81 -25.27 29.12
N ASP A 226 6.76 -24.35 28.99
CA ASP A 226 6.75 -23.25 28.00
C ASP A 226 6.71 -23.85 26.59
N THR A 227 5.54 -24.35 26.20
CA THR A 227 5.23 -24.60 24.79
C THR A 227 4.98 -23.24 24.18
N MET A 228 6.01 -22.68 23.54
CA MET A 228 5.91 -21.48 22.71
C MET A 228 4.64 -21.59 21.84
N ASP A 229 3.71 -20.70 22.10
CA ASP A 229 2.44 -20.62 21.39
C ASP A 229 2.76 -20.40 19.91
N PRO A 230 2.36 -21.32 18.99
CA PRO A 230 2.80 -21.32 17.59
C PRO A 230 2.35 -20.09 16.79
N HIS A 231 1.58 -19.20 17.42
CA HIS A 231 1.03 -17.98 16.83
C HIS A 231 2.02 -16.82 16.76
N TYR A 232 3.10 -16.83 17.56
CA TYR A 232 4.05 -15.72 17.59
C TYR A 232 5.29 -15.98 16.75
N ALA A 233 5.58 -15.05 15.84
CA ALA A 233 6.80 -15.04 15.07
C ALA A 233 7.80 -14.04 15.65
N LEU A 234 9.07 -14.43 15.77
CA LEU A 234 10.12 -13.52 16.22
C LEU A 234 10.63 -12.67 15.05
N TYR A 235 10.57 -11.36 15.21
CA TYR A 235 11.05 -10.38 14.25
C TYR A 235 12.14 -9.50 14.84
N HIS A 236 13.17 -9.25 14.03
CA HIS A 236 14.20 -8.27 14.29
C HIS A 236 13.77 -6.91 13.74
N PHE A 237 13.70 -5.93 14.64
CA PHE A 237 13.37 -4.54 14.35
C PHE A 237 14.65 -3.73 14.29
N THR A 238 14.84 -2.96 13.23
CA THR A 238 15.87 -1.91 13.15
C THR A 238 15.16 -0.58 12.97
N THR A 239 15.27 0.30 13.96
CA THR A 239 14.56 1.59 13.99
C THR A 239 15.52 2.75 13.83
N VAL A 240 15.12 3.75 13.05
CA VAL A 240 15.84 5.00 12.79
C VAL A 240 14.84 6.15 12.86
N VAL A 241 15.12 7.19 13.64
CA VAL A 241 14.33 8.44 13.61
C VAL A 241 14.86 9.34 12.50
N THR A 242 13.92 9.89 11.74
CA THR A 242 14.20 10.87 10.67
C THR A 242 14.25 12.28 11.24
N SER A 243 14.79 13.22 10.47
CA SER A 243 14.73 14.65 10.82
C SER A 243 13.31 15.21 10.96
N THR A 244 12.30 14.51 10.44
CA THR A 244 10.88 14.85 10.55
C THR A 244 10.21 14.25 11.79
N GLN A 245 10.98 13.66 12.70
CA GLN A 245 10.49 12.90 13.86
C GLN A 245 9.70 11.63 13.49
N ASP A 246 9.68 11.23 12.22
CA ASP A 246 9.09 9.95 11.85
C ASP A 246 10.07 8.82 12.20
N ILE A 247 9.52 7.67 12.55
CA ILE A 247 10.28 6.47 12.87
C ILE A 247 10.22 5.54 11.66
N VAL A 248 11.36 5.32 11.01
CA VAL A 248 11.50 4.29 9.99
C VAL A 248 11.94 3.01 10.69
N CYS A 249 11.19 1.95 10.47
CA CYS A 249 11.38 0.66 11.11
C CYS A 249 11.48 -0.44 10.06
N ILE A 250 12.62 -1.12 10.00
CA ILE A 250 12.80 -2.30 9.16
C ILE A 250 12.57 -3.53 10.01
N MET A 251 11.56 -4.32 9.66
CA MET A 251 11.13 -5.51 10.37
C MET A 251 11.51 -6.74 9.55
N ARG A 252 12.43 -7.57 10.06
CA ARG A 252 12.92 -8.78 9.38
C ARG A 252 12.60 -10.00 10.21
N PRO A 253 12.27 -11.17 9.63
CA PRO A 253 12.17 -12.40 10.40
C PRO A 253 13.51 -12.66 11.08
N SER A 254 13.49 -12.95 12.37
CA SER A 254 14.72 -13.30 13.07
C SER A 254 15.19 -14.67 12.58
N SER A 255 16.41 -14.74 12.06
CA SER A 255 17.05 -15.99 11.63
C SER A 255 17.51 -16.87 12.80
N ILE A 256 17.30 -16.40 14.03
CA ILE A 256 17.58 -17.15 15.25
C ILE A 256 16.57 -18.29 15.32
N SER A 257 16.92 -19.40 14.68
CA SER A 257 16.23 -20.66 14.89
C SER A 257 16.17 -20.92 16.39
N CYS A 258 14.98 -21.14 16.93
CA CYS A 258 14.68 -21.38 18.35
C CYS A 258 15.32 -22.68 18.91
N SER A 259 16.43 -23.13 18.34
CA SER A 259 17.11 -24.38 18.60
C SER A 259 18.16 -24.28 19.73
N GLY A 260 18.50 -23.08 20.21
CA GLY A 260 19.73 -22.86 20.98
C GLY A 260 19.60 -22.32 22.41
N LEU A 261 18.44 -21.82 22.85
CA LEU A 261 18.34 -21.06 24.10
C LEU A 261 18.19 -21.89 25.38
N PHE A 262 18.17 -23.23 25.30
CA PHE A 262 18.20 -24.10 26.47
C PHE A 262 19.34 -25.12 26.38
N SER A 263 20.57 -24.64 26.59
CA SER A 263 21.73 -25.48 26.88
C SER A 263 22.14 -25.26 28.33
N SER A 264 21.52 -26.00 29.26
CA SER A 264 22.15 -26.28 30.54
C SER A 264 22.04 -27.77 30.90
N THR A 265 23.24 -28.36 30.97
CA THR A 265 23.65 -29.40 31.93
C THR A 265 23.27 -30.87 31.66
N SER A 266 24.25 -31.55 31.03
CA SER A 266 24.76 -32.91 31.33
C SER A 266 23.84 -34.14 31.12
N GLN A 267 24.16 -34.99 30.14
CA GLN A 267 24.98 -36.20 30.34
C GLN A 267 25.03 -37.07 29.08
N SER A 268 26.24 -37.56 28.83
CA SER A 268 26.71 -38.56 27.88
C SER A 268 25.87 -39.83 27.69
N ARG A 269 25.60 -40.23 26.43
CA ARG A 269 26.09 -41.48 25.80
C ARG A 269 25.57 -41.67 24.36
N PRO A 270 26.26 -42.48 23.52
CA PRO A 270 26.06 -42.49 22.07
C PRO A 270 25.16 -43.63 21.55
N SER A 271 24.79 -43.46 20.28
CA SER A 271 24.46 -44.47 19.25
C SER A 271 23.17 -45.28 19.39
N VAL A 272 22.19 -45.00 18.52
CA VAL A 272 21.64 -45.95 17.51
C VAL A 272 21.01 -45.12 16.38
N SER A 273 21.61 -45.18 15.19
CA SER A 273 21.03 -44.62 13.96
C SER A 273 19.90 -45.54 13.46
N ARG A 274 18.65 -45.15 13.66
CA ARG A 274 17.51 -45.66 12.89
C ARG A 274 17.03 -44.59 11.92
N GLN A 275 17.43 -44.75 10.68
CA GLN A 275 17.01 -43.95 9.53
C GLN A 275 15.59 -44.38 9.15
N CYS A 276 14.58 -43.78 9.79
CA CYS A 276 13.19 -43.88 9.35
C CYS A 276 12.90 -42.72 8.40
N THR A 277 12.72 -43.02 7.12
CA THR A 277 12.23 -42.11 6.10
C THR A 277 10.72 -42.15 6.02
N PRO A 278 10.01 -41.10 6.49
CA PRO A 278 8.77 -40.69 5.86
C PRO A 278 8.82 -39.16 5.61
N LYS A 279 9.54 -38.73 4.56
CA LYS A 279 9.65 -37.30 4.20
C LYS A 279 9.02 -36.92 2.84
N SER A 280 8.36 -37.86 2.16
CA SER A 280 7.89 -37.66 0.77
C SER A 280 6.45 -37.12 0.66
N THR A 281 5.55 -37.47 1.58
CA THR A 281 4.12 -37.09 1.51
C THR A 281 3.82 -35.72 2.09
N VAL A 282 4.52 -35.31 3.15
CA VAL A 282 4.34 -33.98 3.78
C VAL A 282 4.83 -32.86 2.86
N THR A 283 5.90 -33.11 2.09
CA THR A 283 6.44 -32.14 1.13
C THR A 283 5.55 -31.95 -0.09
N THR A 284 4.77 -32.95 -0.49
CA THR A 284 3.82 -32.84 -1.61
C THR A 284 2.55 -32.09 -1.22
N LEU A 285 1.98 -32.35 -0.05
CA LEU A 285 0.82 -31.61 0.46
C LEU A 285 1.16 -30.11 0.67
N TYR A 286 2.36 -29.82 1.17
CA TYR A 286 2.81 -28.44 1.35
C TYR A 286 3.01 -27.69 0.02
N ARG A 287 3.49 -28.37 -1.03
CA ARG A 287 3.56 -27.77 -2.38
C ARG A 287 2.18 -27.48 -2.95
N LEU A 288 1.21 -28.37 -2.71
CA LEU A 288 -0.17 -28.16 -3.14
C LEU A 288 -0.81 -26.96 -2.42
N SER A 289 -0.61 -26.84 -1.10
CA SER A 289 -1.14 -25.69 -0.33
C SER A 289 -0.52 -24.37 -0.76
N CYS A 290 0.79 -24.32 -1.04
CA CYS A 290 1.43 -23.12 -1.58
C CYS A 290 0.90 -22.75 -2.97
N LEU A 291 0.66 -23.72 -3.86
CA LEU A 291 0.07 -23.47 -5.18
C LEU A 291 -1.36 -22.93 -5.07
N LEU A 292 -2.18 -23.49 -4.17
CA LEU A 292 -3.53 -23.01 -3.91
C LEU A 292 -3.50 -21.58 -3.37
N ARG A 293 -2.65 -21.28 -2.39
CA ARG A 293 -2.53 -19.94 -1.80
C ARG A 293 -2.08 -18.89 -2.83
N THR A 294 -1.10 -19.24 -3.67
CA THR A 294 -0.64 -18.38 -4.77
C THR A 294 -1.75 -18.13 -5.80
N SER A 295 -2.55 -19.16 -6.08
CA SER A 295 -3.71 -19.06 -6.97
C SER A 295 -4.80 -18.16 -6.39
N CYS A 296 -5.06 -18.26 -5.09
CA CYS A 296 -6.00 -17.39 -4.38
C CYS A 296 -5.55 -15.92 -4.40
N TYR A 297 -4.27 -15.61 -4.18
CA TYR A 297 -3.78 -14.24 -4.27
C TYR A 297 -3.89 -13.65 -5.69
N LYS A 298 -3.56 -14.45 -6.71
CA LYS A 298 -3.75 -14.03 -8.11
C LYS A 298 -5.23 -13.79 -8.41
N LEU A 299 -6.11 -14.65 -7.92
CA LEU A 299 -7.56 -14.51 -8.09
C LEU A 299 -8.07 -13.24 -7.38
N LYS A 300 -7.64 -12.98 -6.14
CA LYS A 300 -8.00 -11.78 -5.38
C LYS A 300 -7.56 -10.52 -6.11
N HIS A 301 -6.33 -10.46 -6.60
CA HIS A 301 -5.83 -9.31 -7.34
C HIS A 301 -6.53 -9.13 -8.70
N ILE A 302 -6.92 -10.22 -9.38
CA ILE A 302 -7.77 -10.14 -10.58
C ILE A 302 -9.16 -9.59 -10.21
N LEU A 303 -9.74 -10.04 -9.10
CA LEU A 303 -11.03 -9.58 -8.61
C LEU A 303 -11.01 -8.09 -8.26
N GLU A 304 -9.98 -7.62 -7.55
CA GLU A 304 -9.78 -6.21 -7.20
C GLU A 304 -9.64 -5.34 -8.45
N LYS A 305 -8.87 -5.79 -9.46
CA LYS A 305 -8.77 -5.09 -10.75
C LYS A 305 -10.09 -5.05 -11.51
N LEU A 306 -10.85 -6.14 -11.48
CA LEU A 306 -12.17 -6.21 -12.11
C LEU A 306 -13.16 -5.27 -11.39
N GLN A 307 -13.14 -5.26 -10.06
CA GLN A 307 -13.96 -4.38 -9.23
C GLN A 307 -13.63 -2.92 -9.50
N GLN A 308 -12.35 -2.55 -9.56
CA GLN A 308 -11.95 -1.18 -9.88
C GLN A 308 -12.41 -0.78 -11.28
N ALA A 309 -12.21 -1.65 -12.29
CA ALA A 309 -12.67 -1.39 -13.65
C ALA A 309 -14.20 -1.24 -13.74
N LEU A 310 -14.95 -2.00 -12.91
CA LEU A 310 -16.40 -1.91 -12.82
C LEU A 310 -16.85 -0.59 -12.18
N TRP A 311 -16.17 -0.15 -11.12
CA TRP A 311 -16.43 1.16 -10.50
C TRP A 311 -16.14 2.32 -11.45
N ASP A 312 -15.00 2.28 -12.14
CA ASP A 312 -14.62 3.32 -13.11
C ASP A 312 -15.64 3.39 -14.26
N ALA A 313 -16.12 2.24 -14.74
CA ALA A 313 -17.17 2.18 -15.76
C ALA A 313 -18.52 2.71 -15.25
N ALA A 314 -18.89 2.38 -14.01
CA ALA A 314 -20.11 2.88 -13.38
C ALA A 314 -20.08 4.39 -13.18
N GLU A 315 -18.95 4.94 -12.72
CA GLU A 315 -18.75 6.39 -12.57
C GLU A 315 -18.90 7.12 -13.90
N GLN A 316 -18.26 6.62 -14.97
CA GLN A 316 -18.40 7.18 -16.31
C GLN A 316 -19.86 7.11 -16.81
N GLY A 317 -20.55 5.99 -16.58
CA GLY A 317 -21.96 5.84 -16.92
C GLY A 317 -22.85 6.86 -16.20
N LEU A 318 -22.60 7.09 -14.91
CA LEU A 318 -23.37 8.03 -14.08
C LEU A 318 -23.11 9.49 -14.47
N MET A 319 -21.86 9.83 -14.81
CA MET A 319 -21.49 11.14 -15.36
C MET A 319 -22.18 11.43 -16.70
N ILE A 320 -22.24 10.44 -17.60
CA ILE A 320 -22.96 10.57 -18.87
C ILE A 320 -24.46 10.77 -18.61
N LEU A 321 -25.06 9.98 -17.71
CA LEU A 321 -26.47 10.12 -17.34
C LEU A 321 -26.77 11.51 -16.77
N ALA A 322 -25.93 12.01 -15.87
CA ALA A 322 -26.07 13.35 -15.29
C ALA A 322 -25.99 14.45 -16.35
N HIS A 323 -25.07 14.31 -17.32
CA HIS A 323 -24.95 15.24 -18.43
C HIS A 323 -26.20 15.27 -19.30
N TYR A 324 -26.77 14.11 -19.64
CA TYR A 324 -28.02 14.05 -20.39
C TYR A 324 -29.22 14.60 -19.61
N LEU A 325 -29.30 14.33 -18.32
CA LEU A 325 -30.36 14.87 -17.47
C LEU A 325 -30.27 16.42 -17.41
N ALA A 326 -29.06 16.96 -17.34
CA ALA A 326 -28.83 18.41 -17.42
C ALA A 326 -29.26 18.99 -18.78
N LEU A 327 -28.94 18.32 -19.90
CA LEU A 327 -29.37 18.74 -21.23
C LEU A 327 -30.90 18.72 -21.38
N ILE A 328 -31.56 17.66 -20.91
CA ILE A 328 -33.02 17.55 -20.92
C ILE A 328 -33.63 18.66 -20.07
N MET A 329 -33.10 18.94 -18.88
CA MET A 329 -33.58 20.03 -18.02
C MET A 329 -33.45 21.39 -18.70
N VAL A 330 -32.33 21.66 -19.39
CA VAL A 330 -32.14 22.91 -20.15
C VAL A 330 -33.12 23.00 -21.32
N LEU A 331 -33.36 21.91 -22.05
CA LEU A 331 -34.33 21.86 -23.13
C LEU A 331 -35.75 22.09 -22.63
N VAL A 332 -36.15 21.46 -21.53
CA VAL A 332 -37.45 21.67 -20.89
C VAL A 332 -37.60 23.12 -20.43
N LEU A 333 -36.56 23.74 -19.87
CA LEU A 333 -36.59 25.13 -19.43
C LEU A 333 -36.69 26.11 -20.62
N GLN A 334 -35.94 25.87 -21.69
CA GLN A 334 -36.03 26.64 -22.94
C GLN A 334 -37.42 26.47 -23.56
N TYR A 335 -37.93 25.24 -23.59
CA TYR A 335 -39.26 24.94 -24.08
C TYR A 335 -40.36 25.63 -23.27
N TYR A 336 -40.31 25.60 -21.94
CA TYR A 336 -41.28 26.30 -21.08
C TYR A 336 -41.30 27.81 -21.37
N ARG A 337 -40.13 28.43 -21.60
CA ARG A 337 -40.04 29.83 -22.03
C ARG A 337 -40.66 30.08 -23.40
N LEU A 338 -40.51 29.13 -24.33
CA LEU A 338 -41.05 29.20 -25.69
C LEU A 338 -42.56 28.90 -25.76
N ALA A 339 -43.09 27.98 -24.96
CA ALA A 339 -44.52 27.67 -24.88
C ALA A 339 -45.35 28.87 -24.37
N ARG A 340 -44.72 29.79 -23.63
CA ARG A 340 -45.31 31.08 -23.25
C ARG A 340 -45.53 32.02 -24.45
N HIS A 341 -44.96 31.70 -25.62
CA HIS A 341 -45.08 32.42 -26.90
C HIS A 341 -45.42 31.45 -28.07
N PRO A 342 -46.70 31.09 -28.24
CA PRO A 342 -47.09 29.75 -28.73
C PRO A 342 -47.14 29.50 -30.25
N SER A 343 -47.06 30.50 -31.15
CA SER A 343 -47.63 30.30 -32.50
C SER A 343 -46.71 29.72 -33.58
N PHE A 344 -45.41 29.52 -33.33
CA PHE A 344 -44.47 29.03 -34.37
C PHE A 344 -43.53 27.91 -33.88
N TRP A 345 -43.32 27.79 -32.58
CA TRP A 345 -42.22 26.99 -32.03
C TRP A 345 -42.61 25.57 -31.60
N LEU A 346 -43.91 25.24 -31.60
CA LEU A 346 -44.37 23.94 -31.12
C LEU A 346 -43.98 22.80 -32.07
N GLU A 347 -44.25 22.94 -33.38
CA GLU A 347 -43.88 21.94 -34.38
C GLU A 347 -42.35 21.76 -34.50
N THR A 348 -41.61 22.87 -34.43
CA THR A 348 -40.14 22.82 -34.47
C THR A 348 -39.55 22.19 -33.21
N SER A 349 -40.19 22.34 -32.05
CA SER A 349 -39.74 21.70 -30.81
C SER A 349 -40.00 20.19 -30.78
N GLU A 350 -41.10 19.70 -31.37
CA GLU A 350 -41.37 18.26 -31.51
C GLU A 350 -40.32 17.59 -32.40
N LEU A 351 -40.02 18.22 -33.54
CA LEU A 351 -38.99 17.73 -34.44
C LEU A 351 -37.61 17.74 -33.78
N ALA A 352 -37.26 18.83 -33.06
CA ALA A 352 -35.99 18.93 -32.36
C ALA A 352 -35.85 17.85 -31.26
N LEU A 353 -36.92 17.56 -30.50
CA LEU A 353 -36.92 16.50 -29.50
C LEU A 353 -36.73 15.13 -30.14
N ARG A 354 -37.44 14.83 -31.24
CA ARG A 354 -37.25 13.58 -31.99
C ARG A 354 -35.84 13.44 -32.55
N CYS A 355 -35.26 14.51 -33.08
CA CYS A 355 -33.87 14.52 -33.57
C CYS A 355 -32.88 14.29 -32.43
N LEU A 356 -33.10 14.89 -31.25
CA LEU A 356 -32.24 14.69 -30.09
C LEU A 356 -32.29 13.23 -29.59
N VAL A 357 -33.48 12.64 -29.50
CA VAL A 357 -33.65 11.23 -29.11
C VAL A 357 -32.97 10.31 -30.12
N ALA A 358 -33.13 10.58 -31.42
CA ALA A 358 -32.46 9.83 -32.48
C ALA A 358 -30.93 9.95 -32.40
N GLU A 359 -30.39 11.16 -32.23
CA GLU A 359 -28.96 11.39 -32.10
C GLU A 359 -28.40 10.67 -30.88
N THR A 360 -29.09 10.76 -29.74
CA THR A 360 -28.71 10.08 -28.49
C THR A 360 -28.62 8.57 -28.69
N LYS A 361 -29.56 7.96 -29.41
CA LYS A 361 -29.53 6.51 -29.73
C LYS A 361 -28.36 6.09 -30.61
N THR A 362 -27.82 7.00 -31.42
CA THR A 362 -26.74 6.71 -32.39
C THR A 362 -25.33 6.94 -31.85
N ARG A 363 -25.19 7.51 -30.64
CA ARG A 363 -23.88 7.83 -30.05
C ARG A 363 -23.03 6.59 -29.77
N SER A 364 -21.77 6.64 -30.20
CA SER A 364 -20.82 5.52 -30.10
C SER A 364 -20.42 5.18 -28.66
N GLU A 365 -20.54 6.15 -27.75
CA GLU A 365 -20.26 6.01 -26.32
C GLU A 365 -21.29 5.09 -25.65
N LEU A 366 -22.57 5.25 -26.01
CA LEU A 366 -23.63 4.37 -25.54
C LEU A 366 -23.47 2.95 -26.08
N VAL A 367 -22.92 2.78 -27.29
CA VAL A 367 -22.60 1.45 -27.83
C VAL A 367 -21.58 0.73 -26.95
N ARG A 368 -20.56 1.41 -26.43
CA ARG A 368 -19.60 0.81 -25.48
C ARG A 368 -20.27 0.42 -24.16
N VAL A 369 -21.06 1.32 -23.57
CA VAL A 369 -21.77 1.05 -22.31
C VAL A 369 -22.74 -0.12 -22.47
N PHE A 370 -23.51 -0.17 -23.56
CA PHE A 370 -24.42 -1.29 -23.83
C PHE A 370 -23.68 -2.58 -24.16
N SER A 371 -22.56 -2.55 -24.89
CA SER A 371 -21.76 -3.74 -25.14
C SER A 371 -21.21 -4.34 -23.84
N TRP A 372 -20.85 -3.48 -22.88
CA TRP A 372 -20.40 -3.89 -21.55
C TRP A 372 -21.56 -4.46 -20.70
N LEU A 373 -22.71 -3.79 -20.69
CA LEU A 373 -23.91 -4.28 -19.99
C LEU A 373 -24.41 -5.61 -20.58
N GLU A 374 -24.39 -5.76 -21.91
CA GLU A 374 -24.74 -7.01 -22.59
C GLU A 374 -23.74 -8.13 -22.25
N TRP A 375 -22.45 -7.81 -22.13
CA TRP A 375 -21.44 -8.76 -21.66
C TRP A 375 -21.69 -9.20 -20.21
N SER A 376 -22.25 -8.34 -19.37
CA SER A 376 -22.68 -8.69 -18.00
C SER A 376 -23.99 -9.49 -17.94
N GLY A 377 -24.62 -9.81 -19.08
CA GLY A 377 -25.87 -10.56 -19.16
C GLY A 377 -27.14 -9.72 -18.95
N LEU A 378 -27.01 -8.39 -18.87
CA LEU A 378 -28.15 -7.49 -18.72
C LEU A 378 -28.69 -7.06 -20.09
N PRO A 379 -29.97 -7.33 -20.41
CA PRO A 379 -30.59 -6.84 -21.63
C PRO A 379 -30.82 -5.33 -21.51
N SER A 380 -29.88 -4.52 -21.98
CA SER A 380 -29.84 -3.09 -21.66
C SER A 380 -30.24 -2.19 -22.82
N ARG A 381 -29.83 -2.52 -24.05
CA ARG A 381 -30.04 -1.66 -25.22
C ARG A 381 -31.50 -1.50 -25.64
N ARG A 382 -32.26 -2.62 -25.67
CA ARG A 382 -33.68 -2.60 -26.07
C ARG A 382 -34.52 -1.83 -25.07
N PHE A 383 -34.36 -2.11 -23.77
CA PHE A 383 -35.10 -1.45 -22.71
C PHE A 383 -34.82 0.06 -22.67
N PHE A 384 -33.56 0.47 -22.82
CA PHE A 384 -33.21 1.89 -22.87
C PHE A 384 -33.83 2.61 -24.07
N SER A 385 -33.76 2.00 -25.28
CA SER A 385 -34.39 2.58 -26.47
C SER A 385 -35.89 2.74 -26.29
N THR A 386 -36.57 1.71 -25.76
CA THR A 386 -38.02 1.72 -25.52
C THR A 386 -38.40 2.75 -24.46
N ALA A 387 -37.61 2.89 -23.39
CA ALA A 387 -37.86 3.89 -22.35
C ALA A 387 -37.70 5.33 -22.88
N LEU A 388 -36.70 5.57 -23.73
CA LEU A 388 -36.53 6.88 -24.40
C LEU A 388 -37.69 7.19 -25.34
N ASP A 389 -38.15 6.21 -26.11
CA ASP A 389 -39.30 6.39 -27.02
C ASP A 389 -40.55 6.74 -26.23
N HIS A 390 -40.92 5.93 -25.23
CA HIS A 390 -42.09 6.19 -24.39
C HIS A 390 -42.00 7.52 -23.63
N GLY A 391 -40.82 7.88 -23.10
CA GLY A 391 -40.63 9.15 -22.42
C GLY A 391 -40.82 10.35 -23.35
N SER A 392 -40.32 10.26 -24.59
CA SER A 392 -40.49 11.31 -25.59
C SER A 392 -41.94 11.44 -26.06
N GLU A 393 -42.65 10.33 -26.28
CA GLU A 393 -44.07 10.34 -26.65
C GLU A 393 -44.96 10.86 -25.52
N TRP A 394 -44.66 10.48 -24.28
CA TRP A 394 -45.37 10.99 -23.11
C TRP A 394 -45.19 12.51 -22.95
N LEU A 395 -43.98 13.02 -23.19
CA LEU A 395 -43.71 14.46 -23.21
C LEU A 395 -44.49 15.18 -24.32
N ILE A 396 -44.45 14.65 -25.56
CA ILE A 396 -45.17 15.25 -26.69
C ILE A 396 -46.68 15.27 -26.43
N SER A 397 -47.26 14.17 -25.94
CA SER A 397 -48.69 14.09 -25.63
C SER A 397 -49.10 15.01 -24.49
N SER A 398 -48.26 15.18 -23.47
CA SER A 398 -48.50 16.11 -22.35
C SER A 398 -48.43 17.59 -22.77
N MET A 399 -47.79 17.90 -23.91
CA MET A 399 -47.65 19.26 -24.44
C MET A 399 -48.81 19.67 -25.35
N GLN A 400 -49.62 18.72 -25.83
CA GLN A 400 -50.80 19.04 -26.63
C GLN A 400 -51.89 19.58 -25.70
N PRO A 401 -52.33 20.84 -25.86
CA PRO A 401 -53.41 21.38 -25.05
C PRO A 401 -54.65 20.51 -25.26
N SER A 402 -55.21 20.01 -24.16
CA SER A 402 -56.52 19.35 -24.15
C SER A 402 -57.56 20.39 -24.55
N PHE A 403 -57.93 20.39 -25.83
CA PHE A 403 -58.98 21.23 -26.39
C PHE A 403 -60.37 20.77 -25.94
#